data_AF-A0A257PCV9-F1
#
_entry.id   AF-A0A257PCV9-F1
#
_cell.length_a   1.000
_cell.length_b   1.000
_cell.length_c   1.000
_cell.angle_alpha   90.00
_cell.angle_beta   90.00
_cell.angle_gamma   90.00
#
_symmetry.space_group_name_H-M   'P 1'
#
loop_
_entity.id
_entity.type
_entity.pdbx_description
1 polymer ?
#
loop_
_entity_poly.entity_id
_entity_poly.type
_entity_poly.pdbx_seq_one_letter_code
_entity_poly.pdbx_strand_id
1 'polypeptide(L)'
;MDELAALRLQIIWGADEILLPEPQNRRAAKAAAAEPVAVKLKPPPLASVLPAGPAEAVKIADGCASLEDLAAALRDFSGCALRDTATHLVFADGAADARVMVIGDAPGAEEDRTGKPFAGPAGQLLDKMLASIGLNRGNVRLANIVPWRPPGDRPPTEAEIAVC
;
A
#
# COMPACT_ATOMS: atom_id res chain seq x y z
N MET A 1 26.52 13.59 -40.70
CA MET A 1 25.66 14.66 -40.18
C MET A 1 26.60 15.68 -39.57
N ASP A 2 26.46 16.96 -39.91
CA ASP A 2 27.28 18.03 -39.31
C ASP A 2 27.06 18.06 -37.78
N GLU A 3 28.13 18.13 -36.99
CA GLU A 3 28.07 18.10 -35.52
C GLU A 3 27.23 19.27 -34.98
N LEU A 4 27.28 20.41 -35.66
CA LEU A 4 26.48 21.59 -35.34
C LEU A 4 24.98 21.35 -35.55
N ALA A 5 24.61 20.57 -36.57
CA ALA A 5 23.23 20.22 -36.86
C ALA A 5 22.67 19.24 -35.81
N ALA A 6 23.49 18.30 -35.34
CA ALA A 6 23.12 17.38 -34.26
C ALA A 6 22.87 18.12 -32.94
N LEU A 7 23.72 19.10 -32.60
CA LEU A 7 23.57 19.91 -31.39
C LEU A 7 22.30 20.78 -31.43
N ARG A 8 22.00 21.40 -32.57
CA ARG A 8 20.76 22.20 -32.74
C ARG A 8 19.50 21.37 -32.56
N LEU A 9 19.51 20.13 -33.03
CA LEU A 9 18.38 19.22 -32.88
C LEU A 9 18.12 18.86 -31.42
N GLN A 10 19.19 18.66 -30.63
CA GLN A 10 19.08 18.36 -29.20
C GLN A 10 18.46 19.53 -28.42
N ILE A 11 18.84 20.77 -28.75
CA ILE A 11 18.24 21.98 -28.16
C ILE A 11 16.74 22.06 -28.53
N ILE A 12 16.38 21.81 -29.79
CA ILE A 12 14.96 21.81 -30.22
C ILE A 12 14.14 20.74 -29.48
N TRP A 13 14.76 19.62 -29.10
CA TRP A 13 14.13 18.56 -28.32
C TRP A 13 14.10 18.82 -26.80
N GLY A 14 14.50 20.01 -26.35
CA GLY A 14 14.42 20.42 -24.94
C GLY A 14 15.53 19.84 -24.06
N ALA A 15 16.70 19.56 -24.64
CA ALA A 15 17.88 19.25 -23.84
C ALA A 15 18.50 20.56 -23.32
N ASP A 16 18.27 20.86 -22.05
CA ASP A 16 18.68 22.14 -21.44
C ASP A 16 20.06 22.06 -20.76
N GLU A 17 20.51 20.85 -20.40
CA GLU A 17 21.78 20.60 -19.70
C GLU A 17 22.46 19.31 -20.18
N ILE A 18 23.79 19.35 -20.32
CA ILE A 18 24.61 18.19 -20.67
C ILE A 18 25.31 17.71 -19.41
N LEU A 19 24.82 16.62 -18.83
CA LEU A 19 25.33 16.09 -17.56
C LEU A 19 26.66 15.32 -17.71
N LEU A 20 27.00 14.85 -18.91
CA LEU A 20 28.19 14.03 -19.17
C LEU A 20 28.84 14.39 -20.51
N PRO A 21 30.17 14.29 -20.64
CA PRO A 21 30.89 14.67 -21.85
C PRO A 21 30.64 13.72 -23.04
N GLU A 22 30.13 12.51 -22.78
CA GLU A 22 29.87 11.50 -23.81
C GLU A 22 28.40 11.06 -23.82
N PRO A 23 27.78 10.89 -24.99
CA PRO A 23 26.39 10.46 -25.12
C PRO A 23 26.23 9.00 -24.67
N GLN A 24 25.42 8.77 -23.62
CA GLN A 24 25.09 7.41 -23.20
C GLN A 24 24.02 6.77 -24.09
N ASN A 25 24.38 5.71 -24.80
CA ASN A 25 23.43 4.93 -25.59
C ASN A 25 22.60 3.99 -24.70
N ARG A 26 21.44 4.46 -24.23
CA ARG A 26 20.49 3.66 -23.40
C ARG A 26 19.76 2.56 -24.17
N ARG A 27 19.87 2.51 -25.49
CA ARG A 27 19.29 1.47 -26.36
C ARG A 27 20.29 0.37 -26.75
N ALA A 28 21.58 0.60 -26.51
CA ALA A 28 22.55 -0.49 -26.60
C ALA A 28 22.17 -1.55 -25.57
N ALA A 29 22.21 -2.82 -25.96
CA ALA A 29 21.99 -3.92 -25.04
C ALA A 29 22.96 -3.74 -23.86
N LYS A 30 22.40 -3.53 -22.67
CA LYS A 30 23.17 -3.42 -21.45
C LYS A 30 24.03 -4.67 -21.34
N ALA A 31 25.37 -4.53 -21.30
CA ALA A 31 26.22 -5.63 -20.86
C ALA A 31 25.61 -6.15 -19.55
N ALA A 32 25.37 -7.46 -19.47
CA ALA A 32 24.59 -8.10 -18.42
C ALA A 32 24.88 -7.38 -17.10
N ALA A 33 23.85 -6.75 -16.54
CA ALA A 33 23.98 -6.13 -15.23
C ALA A 33 24.61 -7.20 -14.35
N ALA A 34 25.73 -6.88 -13.68
CA ALA A 34 26.23 -7.73 -12.62
C ALA A 34 25.00 -8.15 -11.80
N GLU A 35 24.85 -9.46 -11.57
CA GLU A 35 23.75 -9.98 -10.76
C GLU A 35 23.60 -9.06 -9.56
N PRO A 36 22.38 -8.62 -9.22
CA PRO A 36 22.20 -7.71 -8.10
C PRO A 36 22.92 -8.35 -6.93
N VAL A 37 24.03 -7.74 -6.52
CA VAL A 37 24.70 -8.15 -5.29
C VAL A 37 23.65 -7.89 -4.25
N ALA A 38 23.01 -8.95 -3.79
CA ALA A 38 22.07 -8.90 -2.71
C ALA A 38 22.86 -8.37 -1.52
N VAL A 39 22.86 -7.05 -1.36
CA VAL A 39 23.32 -6.43 -0.14
C VAL A 39 22.34 -6.98 0.88
N LYS A 40 22.78 -7.97 1.66
CA LYS A 40 22.13 -8.35 2.90
C LYS A 40 22.26 -7.14 3.80
N LEU A 41 21.40 -6.15 3.58
CA LEU A 41 21.11 -5.14 4.57
C LEU A 41 20.53 -5.94 5.72
N LYS A 42 21.35 -6.20 6.74
CA LYS A 42 20.82 -6.56 8.04
C LYS A 42 19.87 -5.41 8.36
N PRO A 43 18.55 -5.63 8.42
CA PRO A 43 17.67 -4.56 8.81
C PRO A 43 18.21 -4.04 10.16
N PRO A 44 18.29 -2.72 10.37
CA PRO A 44 18.47 -2.23 11.73
C PRO A 44 17.42 -2.94 12.59
N PRO A 45 17.74 -3.37 13.82
CA PRO A 45 16.78 -4.06 14.65
C PRO A 45 15.68 -3.06 15.04
N LEU A 46 14.68 -2.92 14.17
CA LEU A 46 13.32 -2.51 14.48
C LEU A 46 12.47 -3.76 14.73
N ALA A 47 13.11 -4.87 15.11
CA ALA A 47 12.41 -5.98 15.72
C ALA A 47 11.91 -5.54 17.10
N SER A 48 10.60 -5.68 17.28
CA SER A 48 9.81 -5.52 18.52
C SER A 48 9.47 -4.09 18.99
N VAL A 49 8.67 -3.36 18.21
CA VAL A 49 7.81 -2.31 18.79
C VAL A 49 6.32 -2.68 18.65
N LEU A 50 5.99 -3.95 18.39
CA LEU A 50 4.61 -4.43 18.50
C LEU A 50 4.37 -4.85 19.95
N PRO A 51 3.52 -4.14 20.71
CA PRO A 51 3.30 -4.43 22.13
C PRO A 51 2.50 -5.71 22.38
N ALA A 52 1.78 -6.23 21.38
CA ALA A 52 1.09 -7.52 21.44
C ALA A 52 1.58 -8.45 20.33
N GLY A 53 1.75 -9.73 20.64
CA GLY A 53 2.06 -10.75 19.63
C GLY A 53 0.81 -11.20 18.87
N PRO A 54 0.94 -11.88 17.72
CA PRO A 54 -0.17 -12.44 16.93
C PRO A 54 -1.16 -13.26 17.76
N ALA A 55 -0.67 -13.99 18.77
CA ALA A 55 -1.49 -14.83 19.63
C ALA A 55 -2.49 -14.05 20.51
N GLU A 56 -2.19 -12.80 20.86
CA GLU A 56 -3.10 -11.96 21.64
C GLU A 56 -4.20 -11.37 20.77
N ALA A 57 -3.85 -10.92 19.56
CA ALA A 57 -4.82 -10.48 18.56
C ALA A 57 -5.85 -11.58 18.25
N VAL A 58 -5.38 -12.82 18.04
CA VAL A 58 -6.25 -13.98 17.82
C VAL A 58 -7.20 -14.22 19.00
N LYS A 59 -6.70 -14.17 20.24
CA LYS A 59 -7.56 -14.35 21.43
C LYS A 59 -8.64 -13.29 21.56
N ILE A 60 -8.32 -12.03 21.23
CA ILE A 60 -9.29 -10.93 21.25
C ILE A 60 -10.34 -11.16 20.16
N ALA A 61 -9.91 -11.53 18.94
CA ALA A 61 -10.81 -11.81 17.83
C ALA A 61 -11.73 -13.01 18.10
N ASP A 62 -11.21 -14.10 18.70
CA ASP A 62 -11.98 -15.28 19.10
C ASP A 62 -13.08 -14.97 20.13
N GLY A 63 -12.90 -13.90 20.90
CA GLY A 63 -13.90 -13.41 21.87
C GLY A 63 -15.03 -12.58 21.27
N CYS A 64 -14.95 -12.19 19.99
CA CYS A 64 -15.93 -11.34 19.33
C CYS A 64 -17.06 -12.18 18.73
N ALA A 65 -18.32 -11.87 19.08
CA ALA A 65 -19.49 -12.60 18.58
C ALA A 65 -20.09 -11.97 17.30
N SER A 66 -19.69 -10.75 16.96
CA SER A 66 -20.20 -9.98 15.83
C SER A 66 -19.12 -9.11 15.18
N LEU A 67 -19.41 -8.59 13.99
CA LEU A 67 -18.53 -7.62 13.31
C LEU A 67 -18.46 -6.29 14.05
N GLU A 68 -19.54 -5.93 14.75
CA GLU A 68 -19.61 -4.77 15.61
C GLU A 68 -18.68 -4.92 16.83
N ASP A 69 -18.66 -6.12 17.45
CA ASP A 69 -17.73 -6.45 18.53
C ASP A 69 -16.28 -6.40 18.04
N LEU A 70 -16.01 -6.96 16.86
CA LEU A 70 -14.69 -6.93 16.25
C LEU A 70 -14.23 -5.49 15.95
N ALA A 71 -15.12 -4.65 15.43
CA ALA A 71 -14.84 -3.23 15.18
C ALA A 71 -14.62 -2.44 16.48
N ALA A 72 -15.29 -2.80 17.58
CA ALA A 72 -15.03 -2.22 18.90
C ALA A 72 -13.67 -2.67 19.44
N ALA A 73 -13.38 -3.98 19.38
CA ALA A 73 -12.11 -4.55 19.80
C ALA A 73 -10.93 -3.93 19.04
N LEU A 74 -11.04 -3.75 17.72
CA LEU A 74 -10.01 -3.09 16.90
C LEU A 74 -9.80 -1.62 17.30
N ARG A 75 -10.86 -0.86 17.63
CA ARG A 75 -10.72 0.54 18.07
C ARG A 75 -9.88 0.66 19.35
N ASP A 76 -10.00 -0.32 20.24
CA ASP A 76 -9.30 -0.35 21.52
C ASP A 76 -8.00 -1.15 21.48
N PHE A 77 -7.72 -1.83 20.36
CA PHE A 77 -6.55 -2.70 20.21
C PHE A 77 -5.25 -1.89 20.29
N SER A 78 -4.46 -2.13 21.33
CA SER A 78 -3.17 -1.47 21.52
C SER A 78 -2.00 -2.27 20.94
N GLY A 79 -2.25 -3.44 20.34
CA GLY A 79 -1.22 -4.38 19.91
C GLY A 79 -0.44 -3.99 18.66
N CYS A 80 -0.88 -2.98 17.91
CA CYS A 80 -0.26 -2.53 16.67
C CYS A 80 0.08 -1.04 16.72
N ALA A 81 1.37 -0.72 16.55
CA ALA A 81 1.88 0.66 16.59
C ALA A 81 1.29 1.55 15.47
N LEU A 82 0.74 0.97 14.40
CA LEU A 82 0.12 1.73 13.32
C LEU A 82 -1.12 2.51 13.79
N ARG A 83 -1.82 2.00 14.81
CA ARG A 83 -2.97 2.70 15.42
C ARG A 83 -2.58 4.07 15.96
N ASP A 84 -1.38 4.20 16.53
CA ASP A 84 -0.92 5.44 17.15
C ASP A 84 -0.57 6.51 16.11
N THR A 85 -0.31 6.10 14.86
CA THR A 85 0.07 7.00 13.76
C THR A 85 -1.06 7.28 12.77
N ALA A 86 -2.06 6.41 12.69
CA ALA A 86 -3.20 6.58 11.80
C ALA A 86 -4.24 7.54 12.38
N THR A 87 -4.96 8.23 11.51
CA THR A 87 -6.02 9.18 11.90
C THR A 87 -7.30 8.44 12.24
N HIS A 88 -7.69 7.45 11.42
CA HIS A 88 -8.90 6.68 11.63
C HIS A 88 -8.63 5.18 11.48
N LEU A 89 -9.44 4.39 12.20
CA LEU A 89 -9.57 2.98 11.92
C LEU A 89 -10.37 2.79 10.63
N VAL A 90 -9.79 2.10 9.66
CA VAL A 90 -10.44 1.71 8.40
C VAL A 90 -10.81 0.23 8.52
N PHE A 91 -12.00 -0.04 9.06
CA PHE A 91 -12.45 -1.41 9.35
C PHE A 91 -12.89 -2.16 8.09
N ALA A 92 -14.15 -2.02 7.71
CA ALA A 92 -14.71 -2.66 6.52
C ALA A 92 -16.00 -1.95 6.12
N ASP A 93 -16.29 -1.97 4.81
CA ASP A 93 -17.48 -1.35 4.22
C ASP A 93 -18.27 -2.39 3.41
N GLY A 94 -19.53 -2.06 3.11
CA GLY A 94 -20.43 -2.90 2.33
C GLY A 94 -21.18 -3.97 3.14
N ALA A 95 -21.90 -4.83 2.43
CA ALA A 95 -22.89 -5.73 3.02
C ALA A 95 -22.25 -6.88 3.84
N ALA A 96 -22.76 -7.10 5.06
CA ALA A 96 -22.26 -8.14 5.96
C ALA A 96 -22.50 -9.57 5.40
N ASP A 97 -23.55 -9.75 4.60
CA ASP A 97 -23.92 -10.99 3.92
C ASP A 97 -23.46 -11.05 2.45
N ALA A 98 -22.54 -10.16 2.06
CA ALA A 98 -22.00 -10.14 0.71
C ALA A 98 -21.31 -11.47 0.35
N ARG A 99 -21.57 -11.97 -0.86
CA ARG A 99 -20.94 -13.19 -1.38
C ARG A 99 -19.50 -12.97 -1.84
N VAL A 100 -19.11 -11.72 -2.06
CA VAL A 100 -17.79 -11.33 -2.56
C VAL A 100 -17.17 -10.36 -1.56
N MET A 101 -15.96 -10.68 -1.12
CA MET A 101 -15.13 -9.80 -0.30
C MET A 101 -13.85 -9.45 -1.05
N VAL A 102 -13.51 -8.16 -1.07
CA VAL A 102 -12.25 -7.64 -1.62
C VAL A 102 -11.36 -7.19 -0.46
N ILE A 103 -10.12 -7.65 -0.48
CA ILE A 103 -9.13 -7.36 0.57
C ILE A 103 -7.93 -6.63 -0.07
N GLY A 104 -7.68 -5.39 0.36
CA GLY A 104 -6.51 -4.59 -0.02
C GLY A 104 -5.33 -4.75 0.95
N ASP A 105 -4.22 -4.04 0.72
CA ASP A 105 -3.05 -4.11 1.61
C ASP A 105 -3.25 -3.26 2.87
N ALA A 106 -3.28 -1.94 2.74
CA ALA A 106 -3.37 -1.00 3.82
C ALA A 106 -4.10 0.27 3.34
N PRO A 107 -4.64 1.09 4.26
CA PRO A 107 -5.34 2.30 3.90
C PRO A 107 -4.35 3.36 3.38
N GLY A 108 -4.73 4.04 2.30
CA GLY A 108 -4.04 5.24 1.82
C GLY A 108 -4.48 6.49 2.58
N ALA A 109 -3.98 7.65 2.15
CA ALA A 109 -4.25 8.92 2.83
C ALA A 109 -5.75 9.30 2.83
N GLU A 110 -6.49 8.97 1.77
CA GLU A 110 -7.91 9.29 1.67
C GLU A 110 -8.76 8.37 2.53
N GLU A 111 -8.41 7.08 2.57
CA GLU A 111 -9.01 6.07 3.43
C GLU A 111 -8.79 6.43 4.90
N ASP A 112 -7.56 6.79 5.28
CA ASP A 112 -7.23 7.22 6.64
C ASP A 112 -7.97 8.51 7.02
N ARG A 113 -8.20 9.42 6.08
CA ARG A 113 -8.98 10.65 6.34
C ARG A 113 -10.47 10.38 6.54
N THR A 114 -11.03 9.46 5.78
CA THR A 114 -12.49 9.21 5.72
C THR A 114 -12.95 8.07 6.62
N GLY A 115 -12.02 7.21 7.07
CA GLY A 115 -12.33 5.97 7.78
C GLY A 115 -12.97 4.90 6.89
N LYS A 116 -12.94 5.06 5.55
CA LYS A 116 -13.59 4.16 4.60
C LYS A 116 -12.57 3.46 3.70
N PRO A 117 -12.67 2.14 3.50
CA PRO A 117 -11.77 1.42 2.62
C PRO A 117 -12.02 1.81 1.16
N PHE A 118 -10.95 1.87 0.37
CA PHE A 118 -10.99 2.22 -1.05
C PHE A 118 -11.70 3.57 -1.31
N ALA A 119 -11.43 4.61 -0.53
CA ALA A 119 -12.00 5.94 -0.73
C ALA A 119 -11.23 6.77 -1.78
N GLY A 120 -9.97 6.40 -2.08
CA GLY A 120 -9.11 7.11 -3.01
C GLY A 120 -9.35 6.79 -4.51
N PRO A 121 -8.47 7.28 -5.39
CA PRO A 121 -8.57 7.06 -6.84
C PRO A 121 -8.56 5.58 -7.25
N ALA A 122 -7.78 4.74 -6.55
CA ALA A 122 -7.77 3.30 -6.78
C ALA A 122 -9.13 2.66 -6.46
N GLY A 123 -9.83 3.16 -5.44
CA GLY A 123 -11.17 2.72 -5.09
C GLY A 123 -12.23 3.13 -6.11
N GLN A 124 -12.10 4.31 -6.70
CA GLN A 124 -12.98 4.73 -7.81
C GLN A 124 -12.79 3.84 -9.06
N LEU A 125 -11.57 3.37 -9.30
CA LEU A 125 -11.31 2.40 -10.36
C LEU A 125 -11.90 1.03 -10.00
N LEU A 126 -11.74 0.56 -8.77
CA LEU A 126 -12.38 -0.66 -8.27
C LEU A 126 -13.90 -0.60 -8.46
N ASP A 127 -14.54 0.51 -8.12
CA ASP A 127 -15.99 0.70 -8.30
C ASP A 127 -16.42 0.51 -9.76
N LYS A 128 -15.63 1.01 -10.73
CA LYS A 128 -15.89 0.81 -12.16
C LYS A 128 -15.71 -0.67 -12.57
N MET A 129 -14.71 -1.35 -12.03
CA MET A 129 -14.49 -2.78 -12.29
C MET A 129 -15.64 -3.62 -11.74
N LEU A 130 -16.08 -3.35 -10.50
CA LEU A 130 -17.22 -4.04 -9.89
C LEU A 130 -18.51 -3.80 -10.70
N ALA A 131 -18.76 -2.55 -11.10
CA ALA A 131 -19.92 -2.21 -11.91
C ALA A 131 -19.95 -2.97 -13.25
N SER A 132 -18.77 -3.20 -13.87
CA SER A 132 -18.67 -3.94 -15.15
C SER A 132 -19.13 -5.40 -15.05
N ILE A 133 -19.14 -5.97 -13.85
CA ILE A 133 -19.59 -7.34 -13.56
C ILE A 133 -20.90 -7.39 -12.76
N GLY A 134 -21.62 -6.27 -12.68
CA GLY A 134 -22.91 -6.20 -11.97
C GLY A 134 -22.80 -6.17 -10.45
N LEU A 135 -21.62 -5.87 -9.90
CA LEU A 135 -21.37 -5.70 -8.47
C LEU A 135 -21.28 -4.21 -8.10
N ASN A 136 -21.52 -3.89 -6.84
CA ASN A 136 -21.37 -2.55 -6.27
C ASN A 136 -21.10 -2.65 -4.76
N ARG A 137 -20.77 -1.53 -4.10
CA ARG A 137 -20.46 -1.51 -2.66
C ARG A 137 -21.58 -2.02 -1.75
N GLY A 138 -22.83 -2.03 -2.21
CA GLY A 138 -23.97 -2.58 -1.48
C GLY A 138 -24.11 -4.10 -1.55
N ASN A 139 -23.36 -4.79 -2.42
CA ASN A 139 -23.39 -6.25 -2.55
C ASN A 139 -22.00 -6.92 -2.50
N VAL A 140 -20.96 -6.13 -2.22
CA VAL A 140 -19.61 -6.62 -1.89
C VAL A 140 -19.21 -6.16 -0.49
N ARG A 141 -18.26 -6.85 0.13
CA ARG A 141 -17.59 -6.43 1.35
C ARG A 141 -16.18 -5.95 1.00
N LEU A 142 -15.74 -4.83 1.56
CA LEU A 142 -14.42 -4.25 1.31
C LEU A 142 -13.66 -4.12 2.63
N ALA A 143 -12.42 -4.59 2.69
CA ALA A 143 -11.53 -4.43 3.83
C ALA A 143 -10.06 -4.39 3.39
N ASN A 144 -9.14 -4.16 4.32
CA ASN A 144 -7.69 -4.26 4.11
C ASN A 144 -7.10 -5.28 5.09
N ILE A 145 -5.95 -5.88 4.77
CA ILE A 145 -5.25 -6.80 5.69
C ILE A 145 -4.76 -6.07 6.94
N VAL A 146 -4.41 -4.78 6.81
CA VAL A 146 -4.08 -3.91 7.94
C VAL A 146 -5.10 -2.77 7.96
N PRO A 147 -5.78 -2.47 9.08
CA PRO A 147 -6.85 -1.49 9.11
C PRO A 147 -6.38 -0.06 9.44
N TRP A 148 -5.07 0.15 9.60
CA TRP A 148 -4.45 1.46 9.87
C TRP A 148 -3.39 1.81 8.82
N ARG A 149 -3.31 3.09 8.46
CA ARG A 149 -2.37 3.59 7.47
C ARG A 149 -0.92 3.53 7.97
N PRO A 150 0.00 2.87 7.22
CA PRO A 150 1.42 2.92 7.51
C PRO A 150 2.03 4.32 7.31
N PRO A 151 3.00 4.72 8.14
CA PRO A 151 3.64 6.02 8.00
C PRO A 151 4.41 6.13 6.69
N GLY A 152 4.21 7.25 5.99
CA GLY A 152 4.87 7.51 4.70
C GLY A 152 4.35 6.67 3.53
N ASP A 153 3.15 6.08 3.64
CA ASP A 153 2.52 5.30 2.57
C ASP A 153 3.36 4.07 2.14
N ARG A 154 4.19 3.56 3.06
CA ARG A 154 4.97 2.35 2.83
C ARG A 154 4.08 1.11 2.84
N PRO A 155 4.48 0.01 2.19
CA PRO A 155 3.83 -1.27 2.40
C PRO A 155 3.90 -1.70 3.88
N PRO A 156 2.89 -2.41 4.39
CA PRO A 156 2.92 -2.97 5.72
C PRO A 156 4.02 -4.03 5.84
N THR A 157 4.66 -4.09 7.00
CA THR A 157 5.68 -5.10 7.31
C THR A 157 5.05 -6.44 7.64
N GLU A 158 5.80 -7.53 7.48
CA GLU A 158 5.33 -8.88 7.88
C GLU A 158 4.87 -8.94 9.34
N ALA A 159 5.53 -8.20 10.22
CA ALA A 159 5.17 -8.15 11.64
C ALA A 159 3.82 -7.46 11.87
N GLU A 160 3.55 -6.36 11.15
CA GLU A 160 2.26 -5.65 11.20
C GLU A 160 1.12 -6.50 10.62
N ILE A 161 1.39 -7.18 9.50
CA ILE A 161 0.45 -8.13 8.88
C ILE A 161 0.18 -9.30 9.82
N ALA A 162 1.20 -9.81 10.53
CA ALA A 162 1.02 -10.96 11.42
C ALA A 162 0.20 -10.62 12.68
N VAL A 163 0.15 -9.36 13.09
CA VAL A 163 -0.60 -8.91 14.27
C VAL A 163 -2.04 -8.51 13.94
N CYS A 164 -2.32 -8.07 12.70
CA CYS A 164 -3.66 -7.70 12.26
C CYS A 164 -4.43 -8.90 11.71
#